data_AF-A0A199V8Y7-F1
#
_entry.id   AF-A0A199V8Y7-F1
#
_cell.length_a   1.000
_cell.length_b   1.000
_cell.length_c   1.000
_cell.angle_alpha   90.00
_cell.angle_beta   90.00
_cell.angle_gamma   90.00
#
_symmetry.space_group_name_H-M   'P 1'
#
loop_
_entity.id
_entity.type
_entity.pdbx_description
1 polymer ?
#
loop_
_entity_poly.entity_id
_entity_poly.type
_entity_poly.pdbx_seq_one_letter_code
_entity_poly.pdbx_strand_id
1 'polypeptide(L)'
;MRRKIGLGVARGLVYLHEESRLKIIHRYIKATNILLDKDLTPKIANFGLTKLDEEERSRISTCIAGTIGYMALEYTIRGYLTEKADVYSFGVVIQELVSGKSNTSYRHKEYVTLIDWAHVLQQQGNLIELVDASLGSEYAREEALIMLDLSLVCTNSSPVLRPKILSTPPYAPADDGLRALAGQAEGFGRNTIGGLHGSVYHVTTLAVVAAVLILYVMFAYVDDGVGSLREGCHRKEPLWIVFDVSGTINLTSTLMVSSFKMIDGRGRVVKITEKGLRLEGSEHVIICNLQFVGGEGEEVDAIQIKSKSTNVWIDRCSLHDYADSLIDVSHESTNITISRFGKVHLYNNYTKNWGIYAVTPSVEAQIVSQNNIHEAGKKMVVFEYKFEKAGDKKEPASGWIRSEGDLFLNGAKPGLKNGRGVDAVFKPQSYYKKWTLEPASSALREAIESSAGWQNVPLPHDSSV
;
A
#
# COMPACT_ATOMS: atom_id res chain seq x y z
N MET A 1 -17.67 -19.57 -1.21
CA MET A 1 -17.48 -19.78 -2.67
C MET A 1 -17.90 -18.57 -3.50
N ARG A 2 -19.17 -18.15 -3.48
CA ARG A 2 -19.72 -17.03 -4.28
C ARG A 2 -18.92 -15.71 -4.18
N ARG A 3 -18.44 -15.35 -2.98
CA ARG A 3 -17.53 -14.22 -2.76
C ARG A 3 -16.24 -14.28 -3.61
N LYS A 4 -15.61 -15.46 -3.70
CA LYS A 4 -14.38 -15.64 -4.48
C LYS A 4 -14.61 -15.41 -5.97
N ILE A 5 -15.77 -15.84 -6.48
CA ILE A 5 -16.19 -15.58 -7.87
C ILE A 5 -16.38 -14.08 -8.08
N GLY A 6 -17.13 -13.39 -7.21
CA GLY A 6 -17.31 -11.94 -7.30
C GLY A 6 -15.98 -11.17 -7.30
N LEU A 7 -15.06 -11.54 -6.40
CA LEU A 7 -13.73 -10.95 -6.31
C LEU A 7 -12.89 -11.20 -7.58
N GLY A 8 -12.91 -12.42 -8.12
CA GLY A 8 -12.17 -12.72 -9.34
C GLY A 8 -12.72 -12.00 -10.57
N VAL A 9 -14.03 -11.80 -10.67
CA VAL A 9 -14.64 -10.98 -11.74
C VAL A 9 -14.22 -9.51 -11.57
N ALA A 10 -14.25 -8.97 -10.35
CA ALA A 10 -13.77 -7.62 -10.07
C ALA A 10 -12.32 -7.44 -10.53
N ARG A 11 -11.42 -8.37 -10.18
CA ARG A 11 -10.02 -8.36 -10.65
C ARG A 11 -9.91 -8.38 -12.17
N GLY A 12 -10.72 -9.18 -12.85
CA GLY A 12 -10.78 -9.18 -14.31
C GLY A 12 -11.19 -7.81 -14.87
N LEU A 13 -12.14 -7.13 -14.25
CA LEU A 13 -12.56 -5.78 -14.65
C LEU A 13 -11.49 -4.71 -14.36
N VAL A 14 -10.79 -4.78 -13.22
CA VAL A 14 -9.62 -3.93 -12.93
C VAL A 14 -8.61 -4.03 -14.07
N TYR A 15 -8.27 -5.25 -14.48
CA TYR A 15 -7.30 -5.46 -15.54
C TYR A 15 -7.75 -4.79 -16.85
N LEU A 16 -9.02 -4.95 -17.22
CA LEU A 16 -9.56 -4.35 -18.43
C LEU A 16 -9.60 -2.82 -18.36
N HIS A 17 -9.95 -2.24 -17.22
CA HIS A 17 -10.17 -0.80 -17.08
C HIS A 17 -8.87 -0.02 -16.83
N GLU A 18 -7.92 -0.60 -16.10
CA GLU A 18 -6.77 0.14 -15.53
C GLU A 18 -5.40 -0.49 -15.85
N GLU A 19 -5.27 -1.83 -15.81
CA GLU A 19 -3.93 -2.47 -15.93
C GLU A 19 -3.53 -2.82 -17.37
N SER A 20 -4.50 -2.91 -18.27
CA SER A 20 -4.25 -3.19 -19.68
C SER A 20 -3.69 -1.96 -20.41
N ARG A 21 -2.79 -2.19 -21.38
CA ARG A 21 -2.10 -1.12 -22.13
C ARG A 21 -3.06 -0.10 -22.77
N LEU A 22 -4.24 -0.55 -23.17
CA LEU A 22 -5.32 0.27 -23.70
C LEU A 22 -6.55 0.01 -22.85
N LYS A 23 -7.22 1.04 -22.36
CA LYS A 23 -8.43 0.87 -21.55
C LYS A 23 -9.51 0.14 -22.34
N ILE A 24 -9.98 -0.98 -21.80
CA ILE A 24 -10.92 -1.89 -22.44
C ILE A 24 -12.28 -1.84 -21.72
N ILE A 25 -13.32 -1.34 -22.37
CA ILE A 25 -14.70 -1.40 -21.84
C ILE A 25 -15.41 -2.62 -22.46
N HIS A 26 -15.79 -3.59 -21.63
CA HIS A 26 -16.29 -4.88 -22.07
C HIS A 26 -17.70 -4.82 -22.65
N ARG A 27 -18.63 -4.06 -22.03
CA ARG A 27 -20.03 -3.83 -22.45
C ARG A 27 -20.95 -5.05 -22.42
N TYR A 28 -20.46 -6.21 -21.99
CA TYR A 28 -21.19 -7.48 -22.08
C TYR A 28 -20.97 -8.38 -20.87
N ILE A 29 -20.87 -7.77 -19.69
CA ILE A 29 -20.79 -8.47 -18.42
C ILE A 29 -22.19 -8.98 -18.03
N LYS A 30 -22.30 -10.29 -17.83
CA LYS A 30 -23.49 -11.00 -17.33
C LYS A 30 -23.08 -12.37 -16.81
N ALA A 31 -23.89 -13.00 -15.96
CA ALA A 31 -23.55 -14.29 -15.35
C ALA A 31 -23.18 -15.37 -16.39
N THR A 32 -23.90 -15.47 -17.51
CA THR A 32 -23.61 -16.48 -18.56
C THR A 32 -22.30 -16.23 -19.32
N ASN A 33 -21.67 -15.08 -19.14
CA ASN A 33 -20.38 -14.72 -19.73
C ASN A 33 -19.23 -14.79 -18.71
N ILE A 34 -19.51 -15.20 -17.47
CA ILE A 34 -18.50 -15.51 -16.46
C ILE A 34 -18.33 -17.03 -16.45
N LEU A 35 -17.26 -17.50 -17.08
CA LEU A 35 -16.92 -18.92 -17.10
C LEU A 35 -16.18 -19.29 -15.81
N LEU A 36 -16.41 -20.49 -15.29
CA LEU A 36 -15.68 -21.02 -14.15
C LEU A 36 -14.81 -22.19 -14.61
N ASP A 37 -13.55 -22.22 -14.19
CA ASP A 37 -12.70 -23.39 -14.39
C ASP A 37 -12.90 -24.45 -13.29
N LYS A 38 -12.11 -25.53 -13.36
CA LYS A 38 -12.16 -26.66 -12.41
C LYS A 38 -11.95 -26.25 -10.95
N ASP A 39 -11.27 -25.14 -10.71
CA ASP A 39 -10.94 -24.62 -9.37
C ASP A 39 -11.92 -23.51 -8.96
N LEU A 40 -13.02 -23.34 -9.72
CA LEU A 40 -14.03 -22.29 -9.55
C LEU A 40 -13.46 -20.88 -9.68
N THR A 41 -12.37 -20.72 -10.43
CA THR A 41 -11.79 -19.41 -10.73
C THR A 41 -12.57 -18.79 -11.90
N PRO A 42 -13.10 -17.56 -11.74
CA PRO A 42 -13.87 -16.91 -12.79
C PRO A 42 -12.99 -16.38 -13.92
N LYS A 43 -13.50 -16.47 -15.15
CA LYS A 43 -12.91 -15.90 -16.36
C LYS A 43 -14.00 -15.12 -17.12
N ILE A 44 -13.73 -13.85 -17.38
CA ILE A 44 -14.61 -13.00 -18.20
C ILE A 44 -14.46 -13.43 -19.66
N ALA A 45 -15.59 -13.68 -20.35
CA ALA A 45 -15.63 -14.13 -21.74
C ALA A 45 -16.51 -13.22 -22.62
N ASN A 46 -16.48 -13.46 -23.93
CA ASN A 46 -17.29 -12.79 -24.95
C ASN A 46 -16.97 -11.29 -25.18
N PHE A 47 -15.73 -11.02 -25.60
CA PHE A 47 -15.21 -9.69 -25.95
C PHE A 47 -15.69 -9.14 -27.32
N GLY A 48 -16.68 -9.79 -27.96
CA GLY A 48 -17.14 -9.40 -29.31
C GLY A 48 -17.79 -8.02 -29.39
N LEU A 49 -18.18 -7.42 -28.25
CA LEU A 49 -18.78 -6.08 -28.18
C LEU A 49 -17.84 -5.02 -27.62
N THR A 50 -16.65 -5.42 -27.18
CA THR A 50 -15.68 -4.59 -26.45
C THR A 50 -15.29 -3.32 -27.22
N LYS A 51 -15.01 -2.25 -26.48
CA LYS A 51 -14.47 -1.00 -27.03
C LYS A 51 -13.16 -0.62 -26.36
N LEU A 52 -12.23 -0.14 -27.16
CA LEU A 52 -10.96 0.43 -26.71
C LEU A 52 -11.13 1.93 -26.59
N ASP A 53 -10.65 2.49 -25.48
CA ASP A 53 -10.51 3.92 -25.30
C ASP A 53 -9.05 4.30 -25.57
N GLU A 54 -8.76 4.66 -26.82
CA GLU A 54 -7.40 4.95 -27.30
C GLU A 54 -6.91 6.37 -26.95
N GLU A 55 -7.81 7.27 -26.54
CA GLU A 55 -7.54 8.70 -26.37
C GLU A 55 -7.83 9.21 -24.95
N GLU A 56 -7.98 8.31 -23.97
CA GLU A 56 -8.40 8.65 -22.59
C GLU A 56 -9.61 9.60 -22.56
N ARG A 57 -10.57 9.38 -23.47
CA ARG A 57 -11.73 10.26 -23.57
C ARG A 57 -12.60 10.04 -22.34
N SER A 58 -13.21 11.11 -21.82
CA SER A 58 -14.16 11.00 -20.71
C SER A 58 -15.39 10.15 -21.02
N ARG A 59 -15.66 9.86 -22.31
CA ARG A 59 -16.74 8.98 -22.79
C ARG A 59 -16.54 8.59 -24.25
N ILE A 60 -17.06 7.42 -24.62
CA ILE A 60 -17.19 6.95 -26.00
C ILE A 60 -18.66 7.07 -26.43
N SER A 61 -18.94 7.73 -27.55
CA SER A 61 -20.26 7.68 -28.19
C SER A 61 -20.32 6.48 -29.13
N THR A 62 -21.27 5.56 -28.91
CA THR A 62 -21.37 4.31 -29.69
C THR A 62 -22.82 3.85 -29.81
N CYS A 63 -23.11 3.03 -30.81
CA CYS A 63 -24.37 2.28 -30.89
C CYS A 63 -24.55 1.43 -29.64
N ILE A 64 -25.78 1.40 -29.12
CA ILE A 64 -26.15 0.61 -27.93
C ILE A 64 -26.08 -0.87 -28.28
N ALA A 65 -25.38 -1.62 -27.45
CA ALA A 65 -25.24 -3.07 -27.53
C ALA A 65 -25.05 -3.63 -26.11
N GLY A 66 -25.69 -4.75 -25.80
CA GLY A 66 -25.65 -5.37 -24.47
C GLY A 66 -26.87 -6.26 -24.21
N THR A 67 -27.02 -6.75 -22.98
CA THR A 67 -28.20 -7.52 -22.55
C THR A 67 -29.11 -6.64 -21.69
N ILE A 68 -30.40 -6.57 -22.05
CA ILE A 68 -31.40 -5.81 -21.27
C ILE A 68 -31.42 -6.35 -19.82
N GLY A 69 -31.46 -5.44 -18.84
CA GLY A 69 -31.35 -5.76 -17.41
C GLY A 69 -29.92 -5.74 -16.85
N TYR A 70 -28.89 -5.77 -17.70
CA TYR A 70 -27.49 -5.56 -17.29
C TYR A 70 -26.92 -4.22 -17.77
N MET A 71 -27.56 -3.58 -18.76
CA MET A 71 -27.08 -2.32 -19.31
C MET A 71 -27.42 -1.14 -18.39
N ALA A 72 -26.43 -0.30 -18.12
CA ALA A 72 -26.60 0.94 -17.38
C ALA A 72 -27.52 1.92 -18.12
N LEU A 73 -28.34 2.66 -17.37
CA LEU A 73 -29.40 3.53 -17.92
C LEU A 73 -28.84 4.69 -18.76
N GLU A 74 -27.75 5.31 -18.32
CA GLU A 74 -27.11 6.40 -19.07
C GLU A 74 -26.57 5.94 -20.43
N TYR A 75 -26.14 4.68 -20.51
CA TYR A 75 -25.66 4.07 -21.73
C TYR A 75 -26.82 3.74 -22.67
N THR A 76 -27.94 3.20 -22.16
CA THR A 76 -29.12 2.87 -22.98
C THR A 76 -29.89 4.10 -23.45
N ILE A 77 -29.87 5.21 -22.70
CA ILE A 77 -30.56 6.45 -23.08
C ILE A 77 -29.70 7.32 -23.98
N ARG A 78 -28.41 7.50 -23.66
CA ARG A 78 -27.55 8.52 -24.30
C ARG A 78 -26.53 7.93 -25.26
N GLY A 79 -26.32 6.62 -25.26
CA GLY A 79 -25.22 5.97 -26.00
C GLY A 79 -23.84 6.37 -25.48
N TYR A 80 -23.75 6.91 -24.26
CA TYR A 80 -22.50 7.31 -23.63
C TYR A 80 -21.93 6.13 -22.88
N LEU A 81 -20.77 5.67 -23.34
CA LEU A 81 -20.10 4.53 -22.78
C LEU A 81 -18.87 4.97 -21.99
N THR A 82 -18.79 4.49 -20.75
CA THR A 82 -17.64 4.58 -19.85
C THR A 82 -17.46 3.23 -19.16
N GLU A 83 -16.35 3.05 -18.45
CA GLU A 83 -16.10 1.87 -17.62
C GLU A 83 -17.19 1.66 -16.55
N LYS A 84 -17.89 2.73 -16.13
CA LYS A 84 -19.03 2.65 -15.21
C LYS A 84 -20.21 1.83 -15.73
N ALA A 85 -20.32 1.61 -17.03
CA ALA A 85 -21.32 0.70 -17.60
C ALA A 85 -21.01 -0.77 -17.26
N ASP A 86 -19.73 -1.15 -17.25
CA ASP A 86 -19.31 -2.48 -16.80
C ASP A 86 -19.46 -2.63 -15.28
N VAL A 87 -19.20 -1.57 -14.51
CA VAL A 87 -19.43 -1.54 -13.04
C VAL A 87 -20.90 -1.80 -12.70
N TYR A 88 -21.83 -1.18 -13.42
CA TYR A 88 -23.26 -1.43 -13.26
C TYR A 88 -23.60 -2.90 -13.55
N SER A 89 -23.13 -3.40 -14.69
CA SER A 89 -23.35 -4.79 -15.11
C SER A 89 -22.79 -5.79 -14.08
N PHE A 90 -21.63 -5.48 -13.49
CA PHE A 90 -21.02 -6.25 -12.41
C PHE A 90 -21.88 -6.26 -11.15
N GLY A 91 -22.47 -5.13 -10.76
CA GLY A 91 -23.42 -5.06 -9.64
C GLY A 91 -24.59 -6.04 -9.81
N VAL A 92 -25.15 -6.13 -11.03
CA VAL A 92 -26.20 -7.12 -11.35
C VAL A 92 -25.70 -8.56 -11.17
N VAL A 93 -24.48 -8.86 -11.63
CA VAL A 93 -23.86 -10.19 -11.44
C VAL A 93 -23.67 -10.52 -9.96
N ILE A 94 -23.30 -9.56 -9.12
CA ILE A 94 -23.20 -9.77 -7.66
C ILE A 94 -24.57 -10.11 -7.07
N GLN A 95 -25.65 -9.45 -7.49
CA GLN A 95 -27.01 -9.79 -7.03
C GLN A 95 -27.42 -11.20 -7.46
N GLU A 96 -27.10 -11.62 -8.68
CA GLU A 96 -27.34 -13.00 -9.13
C GLU A 96 -26.54 -14.02 -8.31
N LEU A 97 -25.28 -13.73 -8.01
CA LEU A 97 -24.43 -14.58 -7.17
C LEU A 97 -25.01 -14.74 -5.76
N VAL A 98 -25.42 -13.65 -5.11
CA VAL A 98 -25.94 -13.71 -3.73
C VAL A 98 -27.34 -14.35 -3.68
N SER A 99 -28.21 -14.00 -4.61
CA SER A 99 -29.60 -14.46 -4.62
C SER A 99 -29.80 -15.87 -5.19
N GLY A 100 -28.85 -16.36 -5.99
CA GLY A 100 -29.01 -17.61 -6.75
C GLY A 100 -30.07 -17.53 -7.85
N LYS A 101 -30.58 -16.34 -8.16
CA LYS A 101 -31.67 -16.09 -9.12
C LYS A 101 -31.11 -15.38 -10.36
N SER A 102 -31.67 -15.68 -11.53
CA SER A 102 -31.27 -14.97 -12.74
C SER A 102 -32.07 -13.68 -12.93
N ASN A 103 -31.39 -12.57 -13.16
CA ASN A 103 -32.00 -11.24 -13.34
C ASN A 103 -32.97 -11.19 -14.54
N THR A 104 -32.70 -11.97 -15.60
CA THR A 104 -33.54 -11.96 -16.83
C THR A 104 -34.82 -12.77 -16.71
N SER A 105 -34.89 -13.70 -15.75
CA SER A 105 -36.06 -14.56 -15.52
C SER A 105 -36.82 -14.21 -14.24
N TYR A 106 -36.24 -13.33 -13.41
CA TYR A 106 -36.83 -12.94 -12.15
C TYR A 106 -38.08 -12.09 -12.37
N ARG A 107 -39.23 -12.61 -11.97
CA ARG A 107 -40.49 -11.88 -11.87
C ARG A 107 -41.07 -12.17 -10.50
N HIS A 108 -40.79 -11.32 -9.53
CA HIS A 108 -41.61 -11.32 -8.33
C HIS A 108 -42.96 -10.67 -8.69
N LYS A 109 -44.04 -11.02 -8.00
CA LYS A 109 -45.41 -10.68 -8.41
C LYS A 109 -45.64 -9.17 -8.62
N GLU A 110 -44.73 -8.30 -8.15
CA GLU A 110 -44.76 -6.85 -8.30
C GLU A 110 -43.42 -6.21 -8.77
N TYR A 111 -42.30 -6.95 -8.84
CA TYR A 111 -40.97 -6.41 -9.16
C TYR A 111 -40.38 -7.05 -10.42
N VAL A 112 -39.91 -6.19 -11.33
CA VAL A 112 -39.50 -6.57 -12.69
C VAL A 112 -38.04 -7.05 -12.73
N THR A 113 -37.18 -6.58 -11.82
CA THR A 113 -35.75 -6.96 -11.76
C THR A 113 -35.29 -7.26 -10.33
N LEU A 114 -34.12 -7.92 -10.21
CA LEU A 114 -33.49 -8.13 -8.89
C LEU A 114 -33.10 -6.80 -8.24
N ILE A 115 -32.75 -5.80 -9.04
CA ILE A 115 -32.37 -4.46 -8.58
C ILE A 115 -33.55 -3.78 -7.89
N ASP A 116 -34.74 -3.83 -8.50
CA ASP A 116 -35.95 -3.25 -7.92
C ASP A 116 -36.27 -3.88 -6.57
N TRP A 117 -36.16 -5.21 -6.50
CA TRP A 117 -36.43 -5.95 -5.26
C TRP A 117 -35.39 -5.65 -4.16
N ALA A 118 -34.11 -5.58 -4.53
CA ALA A 118 -33.04 -5.23 -3.60
C ALA A 118 -33.24 -3.83 -3.01
N HIS A 119 -33.68 -2.84 -3.80
CA HIS A 119 -33.98 -1.49 -3.31
C HIS A 119 -35.13 -1.47 -2.30
N VAL A 120 -36.20 -2.24 -2.53
CA VAL A 120 -37.30 -2.33 -1.57
C VAL A 120 -36.85 -2.96 -0.27
N LEU A 121 -36.12 -4.08 -0.33
CA LEU A 121 -35.60 -4.72 0.87
C LEU A 121 -34.61 -3.83 1.63
N GLN A 122 -33.79 -3.04 0.92
CA GLN A 122 -32.91 -2.05 1.54
C GLN A 122 -33.71 -0.98 2.29
N GLN A 123 -34.77 -0.44 1.68
CA GLN A 123 -35.64 0.57 2.32
C GLN A 123 -36.38 0.01 3.54
N GLN A 124 -36.69 -1.28 3.54
CA GLN A 124 -37.29 -1.99 4.68
C GLN A 124 -36.28 -2.42 5.75
N GLY A 125 -34.98 -2.22 5.52
CA GLY A 125 -33.92 -2.67 6.43
C GLY A 125 -33.73 -4.18 6.48
N ASN A 126 -34.22 -4.92 5.46
CA ASN A 126 -34.26 -6.38 5.44
C ASN A 126 -33.57 -6.98 4.20
N LEU A 127 -32.46 -6.36 3.78
CA LEU A 127 -31.72 -6.73 2.57
C LEU A 127 -31.29 -8.21 2.54
N ILE A 128 -31.13 -8.83 3.71
CA ILE A 128 -30.74 -10.24 3.86
C ILE A 128 -31.74 -11.22 3.24
N GLU A 129 -33.02 -10.84 3.07
CA GLU A 129 -34.01 -11.69 2.40
C GLU A 129 -33.71 -11.93 0.91
N LEU A 130 -32.81 -11.12 0.31
CA LEU A 130 -32.38 -11.35 -1.05
C LEU A 130 -31.48 -12.58 -1.18
N VAL A 131 -30.83 -13.01 -0.08
CA VAL A 131 -29.90 -14.13 -0.08
C VAL A 131 -30.62 -15.42 -0.47
N ASP A 132 -29.93 -16.25 -1.25
CA ASP A 132 -30.42 -17.55 -1.68
C ASP A 132 -30.85 -18.42 -0.49
N ALA A 133 -32.15 -18.71 -0.42
CA ALA A 133 -32.75 -19.51 0.64
C ALA A 133 -32.17 -20.93 0.71
N SER A 134 -31.61 -21.46 -0.39
CA SER A 134 -30.99 -22.79 -0.39
C SER A 134 -29.70 -22.85 0.42
N LEU A 135 -29.11 -21.70 0.77
CA LEU A 135 -27.89 -21.64 1.59
C LEU A 135 -28.18 -21.84 3.08
N GLY A 136 -29.45 -21.77 3.53
CA GLY A 136 -29.81 -21.96 4.93
C GLY A 136 -29.02 -21.04 5.87
N SER A 137 -28.24 -21.63 6.78
CA SER A 137 -27.30 -20.91 7.66
C SER A 137 -25.82 -21.12 7.28
N GLU A 138 -25.54 -21.71 6.13
CA GLU A 138 -24.19 -22.08 5.66
C GLU A 138 -23.49 -20.92 4.91
N TYR A 139 -23.62 -19.69 5.43
CA TYR A 139 -22.91 -18.53 4.90
C TYR A 139 -22.65 -17.50 5.99
N ALA A 140 -21.59 -16.70 5.82
CA ALA A 140 -21.33 -15.57 6.70
C ALA A 140 -22.30 -14.42 6.37
N ARG A 141 -23.15 -14.07 7.33
CA ARG A 141 -24.22 -13.07 7.16
C ARG A 141 -23.64 -11.70 6.78
N GLU A 142 -22.57 -11.30 7.45
CA GLU A 142 -21.87 -10.02 7.24
C GLU A 142 -21.30 -9.94 5.82
N GLU A 143 -20.70 -11.03 5.32
CA GLU A 143 -20.17 -11.07 3.95
C GLU A 143 -21.28 -10.92 2.90
N ALA A 144 -22.42 -11.58 3.12
CA ALA A 144 -23.56 -11.48 2.22
C ALA A 144 -24.11 -10.04 2.17
N LEU A 145 -24.24 -9.38 3.32
CA LEU A 145 -24.65 -7.97 3.38
C LEU A 145 -23.66 -7.05 2.67
N ILE A 146 -22.35 -7.22 2.89
CA ILE A 146 -21.32 -6.44 2.19
C ILE A 146 -21.43 -6.60 0.67
N MET A 147 -21.63 -7.83 0.18
CA MET A 147 -21.82 -8.08 -1.26
C MET A 147 -23.09 -7.41 -1.79
N LEU A 148 -24.19 -7.45 -1.04
CA LEU A 148 -25.45 -6.83 -1.42
C LEU A 148 -25.37 -5.30 -1.45
N ASP A 149 -24.78 -4.69 -0.42
CA ASP A 149 -24.54 -3.25 -0.38
C ASP A 149 -23.63 -2.80 -1.53
N LEU A 150 -22.53 -3.51 -1.77
CA LEU A 150 -21.65 -3.27 -2.91
C LEU A 150 -22.43 -3.33 -4.23
N SER A 151 -23.31 -4.32 -4.39
CA SER A 151 -24.14 -4.46 -5.58
C SER A 151 -25.03 -3.25 -5.82
N LEU A 152 -25.65 -2.72 -4.76
CA LEU A 152 -26.54 -1.55 -4.82
C LEU A 152 -25.79 -0.26 -5.17
N VAL A 153 -24.57 -0.09 -4.62
CA VAL A 153 -23.71 1.06 -4.97
C VAL A 153 -23.24 0.94 -6.43
N CYS A 154 -22.88 -0.26 -6.90
CA CYS A 154 -22.54 -0.53 -8.30
C CYS A 154 -23.71 -0.27 -9.25
N THR A 155 -24.95 -0.59 -8.87
CA THR A 155 -26.14 -0.37 -9.70
C THR A 155 -26.77 1.01 -9.54
N ASN A 156 -26.07 1.98 -8.92
CA ASN A 156 -26.61 3.33 -8.75
C ASN A 156 -26.98 3.96 -10.09
N SER A 157 -28.12 4.66 -10.13
CA SER A 157 -28.60 5.35 -11.34
C SER A 157 -27.64 6.44 -11.83
N SER A 158 -26.90 7.07 -10.91
CA SER A 158 -25.84 8.01 -11.25
C SER A 158 -24.51 7.28 -11.43
N PRO A 159 -23.87 7.30 -12.62
CA PRO A 159 -22.59 6.64 -12.86
C PRO A 159 -21.45 7.23 -12.02
N VAL A 160 -21.56 8.50 -11.62
CA VAL A 160 -20.56 9.17 -10.78
C VAL A 160 -20.52 8.58 -9.37
N LEU A 161 -21.67 8.11 -8.86
CA LEU A 161 -21.79 7.52 -7.52
C LEU A 161 -21.38 6.04 -7.48
N ARG A 162 -21.22 5.39 -8.63
CA ARG A 162 -20.72 4.01 -8.69
C ARG A 162 -19.24 3.98 -8.29
N PRO A 163 -18.76 2.92 -7.64
CA PRO A 163 -17.34 2.84 -7.29
C PRO A 163 -16.50 2.74 -8.56
N LYS A 164 -15.25 3.21 -8.49
CA LYS A 164 -14.23 2.80 -9.46
C LYS A 164 -13.80 1.39 -9.06
N ILE A 165 -13.77 0.45 -10.00
CA ILE A 165 -13.22 -0.89 -9.74
C ILE A 165 -11.70 -0.71 -9.72
N LEU A 166 -11.16 -0.49 -8.53
CA LEU A 166 -9.73 -0.35 -8.29
C LEU A 166 -9.12 -1.73 -8.04
N SER A 167 -7.85 -1.89 -8.38
CA SER A 167 -7.05 -3.02 -7.91
C SER A 167 -7.21 -3.14 -6.40
N THR A 168 -7.22 -4.39 -5.89
CA THR A 168 -7.02 -4.61 -4.45
C THR A 168 -5.81 -3.79 -4.04
N PRO A 169 -5.91 -2.93 -3.03
CA PRO A 169 -4.80 -2.06 -2.67
C PRO A 169 -3.55 -2.91 -2.42
N PRO A 170 -2.35 -2.43 -2.78
CA PRO A 170 -1.11 -3.23 -2.79
C PRO A 170 -0.83 -3.99 -1.47
N TYR A 171 -1.42 -3.51 -0.37
CA TYR A 171 -1.25 -4.04 0.99
C TYR A 171 -2.41 -4.90 1.52
N ALA A 172 -3.47 -5.15 0.76
CA ALA A 172 -4.62 -5.91 1.26
C ALA A 172 -4.23 -7.25 1.95
N PRO A 173 -3.36 -8.10 1.37
CA PRO A 173 -2.94 -9.34 2.04
C PRO A 173 -2.15 -9.11 3.35
N ALA A 174 -1.40 -8.02 3.44
CA ALA A 174 -0.61 -7.68 4.62
C ALA A 174 -1.46 -7.14 5.78
N ASP A 175 -2.64 -6.60 5.46
CA ASP A 175 -3.61 -6.05 6.40
C ASP A 175 -4.77 -7.01 6.73
N ASP A 176 -4.79 -8.21 6.12
CA ASP A 176 -5.82 -9.24 6.36
C ASP A 176 -5.75 -9.86 7.77
N GLY A 177 -4.63 -9.71 8.49
CA GLY A 177 -4.47 -10.23 9.85
C GLY A 177 -3.29 -9.57 10.58
N LEU A 178 -3.29 -9.61 11.91
CA LEU A 178 -2.32 -8.84 12.71
C LEU A 178 -0.89 -9.19 12.26
N ARG A 179 -0.59 -10.49 12.20
CA ARG A 179 0.73 -11.02 11.86
C ARG A 179 0.97 -11.20 10.36
N ALA A 180 -0.01 -10.90 9.51
CA ALA A 180 0.05 -11.15 8.06
C ALA A 180 1.15 -10.34 7.35
N LEU A 181 1.52 -9.18 7.92
CA LEU A 181 2.61 -8.34 7.43
C LEU A 181 3.99 -9.01 7.55
N ALA A 182 4.21 -9.83 8.59
CA ALA A 182 5.52 -10.45 8.80
C ALA A 182 5.86 -11.41 7.64
N GLY A 183 7.10 -11.31 7.13
CA GLY A 183 7.53 -12.10 5.98
C GLY A 183 7.05 -11.62 4.61
N GLN A 184 6.30 -10.50 4.54
CA GLN A 184 5.93 -9.86 3.27
C GLN A 184 7.03 -8.94 2.72
N ALA A 185 8.09 -8.69 3.49
CA ALA A 185 9.21 -7.88 3.04
C ALA A 185 9.84 -8.48 1.78
N GLU A 186 10.17 -7.63 0.82
CA GLU A 186 10.94 -8.01 -0.36
C GLU A 186 12.35 -7.40 -0.35
N GLY A 187 13.18 -7.81 -1.31
CA GLY A 187 14.54 -7.29 -1.47
C GLY A 187 15.52 -7.79 -0.39
N PHE A 188 16.40 -6.89 0.05
CA PHE A 188 17.47 -7.23 1.00
C PHE A 188 16.93 -7.60 2.38
N GLY A 189 15.86 -6.94 2.85
CA GLY A 189 15.22 -7.18 4.14
C GLY A 189 14.21 -8.33 4.17
N ARG A 190 14.06 -9.12 3.10
CA ARG A 190 12.99 -10.14 2.94
C ARG A 190 12.89 -11.20 4.04
N ASN A 191 13.96 -11.45 4.78
CA ASN A 191 13.99 -12.41 5.89
C ASN A 191 13.62 -11.77 7.24
N THR A 192 13.16 -10.53 7.24
CA THR A 192 12.79 -9.82 8.47
C THR A 192 11.46 -10.36 9.00
N ILE A 193 11.47 -10.82 10.25
CA ILE A 193 10.30 -11.42 10.91
C ILE A 193 9.75 -10.55 12.05
N GLY A 194 10.47 -9.51 12.48
CA GLY A 194 10.03 -8.66 13.59
C GLY A 194 9.78 -9.48 14.86
N GLY A 195 8.67 -9.16 15.52
CA GLY A 195 8.13 -9.89 16.68
C GLY A 195 7.17 -11.03 16.33
N LEU A 196 7.28 -11.66 15.15
CA LEU A 196 6.33 -12.69 14.67
C LEU A 196 6.01 -13.78 15.70
N HIS A 197 6.97 -14.20 16.51
CA HIS A 197 6.80 -15.24 17.54
C HIS A 197 6.66 -14.68 18.96
N GLY A 198 6.59 -13.36 19.10
CA GLY A 198 6.43 -12.65 20.37
C GLY A 198 4.98 -12.47 20.78
N SER A 199 4.77 -12.23 22.07
CA SER A 199 3.48 -11.77 22.59
C SER A 199 3.15 -10.38 22.08
N VAL A 200 1.85 -10.04 22.07
CA VAL A 200 1.40 -8.69 21.76
C VAL A 200 1.66 -7.80 23.00
N TYR A 201 2.40 -6.72 22.82
CA TYR A 201 2.64 -5.70 23.83
C TYR A 201 1.82 -4.46 23.49
N HIS A 202 1.04 -3.96 24.43
CA HIS A 202 0.17 -2.81 24.24
C HIS A 202 0.80 -1.56 24.84
N VAL A 203 1.09 -0.57 23.99
CA VAL A 203 1.44 0.78 24.44
C VAL A 203 0.16 1.49 24.86
N THR A 204 0.03 1.74 26.16
CA THR A 204 -1.17 2.32 26.80
C THR A 204 -0.98 3.77 27.24
N THR A 205 0.26 4.29 27.17
CA THR A 205 0.58 5.66 27.55
C THR A 205 1.52 6.33 26.55
N LEU A 206 1.30 7.62 26.31
CA LEU A 206 2.21 8.51 25.56
C LEU A 206 3.23 9.22 26.49
N ALA A 207 3.01 9.05 27.80
CA ALA A 207 3.64 9.59 28.99
C ALA A 207 4.14 11.06 28.97
N VAL A 208 3.47 11.86 29.81
CA VAL A 208 3.87 13.16 30.37
C VAL A 208 3.49 13.13 31.85
N VAL A 209 4.41 13.37 32.78
CA VAL A 209 4.08 13.46 34.21
C VAL A 209 4.05 14.94 34.61
N ALA A 210 2.87 15.44 34.96
CA ALA A 210 2.75 16.74 35.62
C ALA A 210 3.21 16.60 37.07
N ALA A 211 4.39 17.10 37.41
CA ALA A 211 4.80 17.23 38.79
C ALA A 211 4.27 18.57 39.33
N VAL A 212 3.24 18.52 40.17
CA VAL A 212 2.82 19.69 40.95
C VAL A 212 3.77 19.83 42.12
N LEU A 213 4.83 20.60 41.95
CA LEU A 213 5.57 21.15 43.09
C LEU A 213 4.77 22.36 43.58
N ILE A 214 4.36 22.34 44.84
CA ILE A 214 3.61 23.41 45.51
C ILE A 214 4.25 24.77 45.12
N LEU A 215 3.49 25.58 44.37
CA LEU A 215 3.79 26.87 43.70
C LEU A 215 4.16 26.90 42.20
N TYR A 216 4.57 25.82 41.52
CA TYR A 216 4.83 25.83 40.06
C TYR A 216 4.44 24.51 39.39
N VAL A 217 3.61 24.58 38.33
CA VAL A 217 3.38 23.43 37.44
C VAL A 217 4.60 23.30 36.54
N MET A 218 5.48 22.33 36.82
CA MET A 218 6.53 21.92 35.89
C MET A 218 6.08 20.64 35.18
N PHE A 219 5.96 20.70 33.85
CA PHE A 219 5.80 19.49 33.03
C PHE A 219 7.16 18.79 32.94
N ALA A 220 7.28 17.60 33.50
CA ALA A 220 8.40 16.72 33.23
C ALA A 220 7.93 15.69 32.20
N TYR A 221 8.50 15.74 31.00
CA TYR A 221 8.32 14.68 30.01
C TYR A 221 9.03 13.44 30.53
N VAL A 222 8.27 12.37 30.73
CA VAL A 222 8.78 11.05 31.10
C VAL A 222 8.22 10.12 30.05
N ASP A 223 9.05 9.58 29.17
CA ASP A 223 8.63 8.68 28.09
C ASP A 223 9.00 7.21 28.37
N ASP A 224 9.43 6.90 29.60
CA ASP A 224 9.76 5.56 30.09
C ASP A 224 8.81 5.11 31.21
N GLY A 225 8.65 3.80 31.36
CA GLY A 225 7.80 3.18 32.38
C GLY A 225 6.74 2.25 31.81
N VAL A 226 5.93 1.69 32.71
CA VAL A 226 4.96 0.64 32.38
C VAL A 226 3.97 1.11 31.31
N GLY A 227 3.86 0.34 30.23
CA GLY A 227 2.94 0.62 29.12
C GLY A 227 3.44 1.68 28.13
N SER A 228 4.68 2.17 28.28
CA SER A 228 5.32 3.07 27.33
C SER A 228 5.91 2.33 26.13
N LEU A 229 6.08 3.03 25.00
CA LEU A 229 6.81 2.48 23.86
C LEU A 229 8.26 2.12 24.24
N ARG A 230 8.89 2.91 25.12
CA ARG A 230 10.29 2.71 25.51
C ARG A 230 10.52 1.39 26.23
N GLU A 231 9.63 1.05 27.16
CA GLU A 231 9.67 -0.23 27.86
C GLU A 231 9.56 -1.40 26.86
N GLY A 232 8.58 -1.35 25.95
CA GLY A 232 8.38 -2.37 24.91
C GLY A 232 9.62 -2.56 24.02
N CYS A 233 10.25 -1.47 23.58
CA CYS A 233 11.43 -1.51 22.73
C CYS A 233 12.68 -2.09 23.43
N HIS A 234 12.83 -1.86 24.74
CA HIS A 234 13.98 -2.32 25.52
C HIS A 234 13.89 -3.79 25.98
N ARG A 235 12.68 -4.35 26.08
CA ARG A 235 12.47 -5.76 26.48
C ARG A 235 13.24 -6.72 25.58
N LYS A 236 13.88 -7.74 26.16
CA LYS A 236 14.74 -8.66 25.41
C LYS A 236 13.96 -9.70 24.63
N GLU A 237 12.78 -10.07 25.13
CA GLU A 237 11.90 -11.02 24.48
C GLU A 237 11.37 -10.47 23.14
N PRO A 238 11.06 -11.34 22.16
CA PRO A 238 10.36 -10.92 20.95
C PRO A 238 8.99 -10.32 21.28
N LEU A 239 8.63 -9.19 20.65
CA LEU A 239 7.35 -8.52 20.91
C LEU A 239 6.71 -7.97 19.64
N TRP A 240 5.39 -8.13 19.54
CA TRP A 240 4.53 -7.41 18.61
C TRP A 240 3.92 -6.21 19.33
N ILE A 241 4.53 -5.04 19.19
CA ILE A 241 4.14 -3.81 19.86
C ILE A 241 3.03 -3.13 19.06
N VAL A 242 1.86 -2.98 19.68
CA VAL A 242 0.70 -2.23 19.15
C VAL A 242 0.35 -1.08 20.08
N PHE A 243 -0.55 -0.20 19.64
CA PHE A 243 -0.94 0.99 20.40
C PHE A 243 -2.43 0.97 20.76
N ASP A 244 -2.72 1.18 22.04
CA ASP A 244 -4.08 1.38 22.54
C ASP A 244 -4.47 2.87 22.56
N VAL A 245 -3.48 3.75 22.40
CA VAL A 245 -3.64 5.21 22.41
C VAL A 245 -3.10 5.83 21.12
N SER A 246 -3.78 6.88 20.64
CA SER A 246 -3.29 7.76 19.57
C SER A 246 -2.70 9.03 20.18
N GLY A 247 -1.65 9.56 19.58
CA GLY A 247 -1.08 10.86 19.94
C GLY A 247 0.42 10.94 19.69
N THR A 248 1.05 11.89 20.36
CA THR A 248 2.47 12.21 20.19
C THR A 248 3.28 11.70 21.37
N ILE A 249 4.33 10.94 21.08
CA ILE A 249 5.35 10.49 22.03
C ILE A 249 6.56 11.41 21.88
N ASN A 250 6.79 12.25 22.89
CA ASN A 250 7.94 13.14 22.95
C ASN A 250 9.11 12.37 23.59
N LEU A 251 10.06 11.92 22.79
CA LEU A 251 11.18 11.12 23.29
C LEU A 251 12.20 12.02 24.00
N THR A 252 12.47 11.77 25.29
CA THR A 252 13.47 12.54 26.06
C THR A 252 14.90 12.25 25.61
N SER A 253 15.14 11.11 24.99
CA SER A 253 16.41 10.64 24.44
C SER A 253 16.17 9.70 23.26
N THR A 254 17.18 9.45 22.43
CA THR A 254 17.07 8.44 21.36
C THR A 254 16.58 7.10 21.92
N LEU A 255 15.56 6.51 21.27
CA LEU A 255 14.96 5.27 21.74
C LEU A 255 15.68 4.06 21.13
N MET A 256 16.31 3.25 21.98
CA MET A 256 16.98 2.03 21.55
C MET A 256 15.95 0.92 21.30
N VAL A 257 16.03 0.29 20.12
CA VAL A 257 15.15 -0.82 19.75
C VAL A 257 15.96 -2.11 19.72
N SER A 258 15.64 -3.03 20.64
CA SER A 258 16.28 -4.36 20.69
C SER A 258 15.80 -5.27 19.56
N SER A 259 16.46 -6.43 19.39
CA SER A 259 16.11 -7.41 18.36
C SER A 259 14.70 -7.98 18.49
N PHE A 260 14.18 -8.53 17.39
CA PHE A 260 12.89 -9.23 17.32
C PHE A 260 11.69 -8.38 17.75
N LYS A 261 11.64 -7.14 17.24
CA LYS A 261 10.56 -6.19 17.52
C LYS A 261 9.76 -5.92 16.26
N MET A 262 8.43 -5.97 16.40
CA MET A 262 7.51 -5.38 15.44
C MET A 262 6.88 -4.17 16.14
N ILE A 263 7.09 -2.97 15.62
CA ILE A 263 6.42 -1.75 16.11
C ILE A 263 5.34 -1.42 15.08
N ASP A 264 4.08 -1.71 15.42
CA ASP A 264 2.92 -1.66 14.53
C ASP A 264 1.99 -0.51 14.90
N GLY A 265 2.08 0.60 14.17
CA GLY A 265 1.19 1.75 14.34
C GLY A 265 -0.17 1.62 13.65
N ARG A 266 -0.54 0.47 13.06
CA ARG A 266 -1.87 0.29 12.47
C ARG A 266 -2.96 0.43 13.54
N GLY A 267 -4.11 0.96 13.14
CA GLY A 267 -5.25 1.25 14.01
C GLY A 267 -5.12 2.51 14.88
N ARG A 268 -3.95 3.15 14.94
CA ARG A 268 -3.72 4.39 15.70
C ARG A 268 -2.98 5.44 14.91
N VAL A 269 -3.12 6.69 15.36
CA VAL A 269 -2.32 7.82 14.88
C VAL A 269 -1.19 8.03 15.88
N VAL A 270 -0.01 7.51 15.58
CA VAL A 270 1.15 7.58 16.49
C VAL A 270 2.22 8.45 15.86
N LYS A 271 2.59 9.51 16.59
CA LYS A 271 3.67 10.44 16.20
C LYS A 271 4.83 10.32 17.18
N ILE A 272 6.04 10.20 16.67
CA ILE A 272 7.29 10.23 17.43
C ILE A 272 7.99 11.56 17.11
N THR A 273 8.43 12.28 18.14
CA THR A 273 9.05 13.61 18.00
C THR A 273 10.18 13.82 19.01
N GLU A 274 10.88 14.95 18.89
CA GLU A 274 12.09 15.36 19.62
C GLU A 274 13.33 14.53 19.29
N LYS A 275 13.20 13.21 19.32
CA LYS A 275 14.26 12.24 18.96
C LYS A 275 13.70 11.17 18.03
N GLY A 276 14.52 10.19 17.68
CA GLY A 276 14.14 9.06 16.83
C GLY A 276 14.44 7.70 17.47
N LEU A 277 14.35 6.66 16.64
CA LEU A 277 14.70 5.29 17.00
C LEU A 277 16.15 5.02 16.61
N ARG A 278 16.86 4.23 17.43
CA ARG A 278 18.17 3.68 17.07
C ARG A 278 18.18 2.17 17.23
N LEU A 279 18.61 1.50 16.17
CA LEU A 279 18.94 0.09 16.12
C LEU A 279 20.46 -0.01 16.13
N GLU A 280 21.02 -0.70 17.11
CA GLU A 280 22.47 -0.86 17.25
C GLU A 280 22.76 -2.29 17.69
N GLY A 281 23.34 -3.07 16.78
CA GLY A 281 23.48 -4.51 16.94
C GLY A 281 22.15 -5.29 16.94
N SER A 282 21.07 -4.69 16.45
CA SER A 282 19.73 -5.28 16.48
C SER A 282 19.44 -6.10 15.24
N GLU A 283 18.73 -7.22 15.40
CA GLU A 283 18.29 -8.06 14.29
C GLU A 283 16.77 -8.26 14.26
N HIS A 284 16.22 -8.45 13.07
CA HIS A 284 14.80 -8.75 12.87
C HIS A 284 13.88 -7.69 13.50
N VAL A 285 13.99 -6.44 13.04
CA VAL A 285 13.15 -5.34 13.51
C VAL A 285 12.26 -4.83 12.36
N ILE A 286 10.96 -4.71 12.62
CA ILE A 286 10.01 -4.11 11.70
C ILE A 286 9.42 -2.85 12.37
N ILE A 287 9.43 -1.74 11.65
CA ILE A 287 8.81 -0.48 12.05
C ILE A 287 7.75 -0.15 11.01
N CYS A 288 6.47 -0.14 11.40
CA CYS A 288 5.37 -0.01 10.46
C CYS A 288 4.35 1.05 10.89
N ASN A 289 3.86 1.83 9.93
CA ASN A 289 2.71 2.71 10.10
C ASN A 289 2.85 3.76 11.22
N LEU A 290 4.03 4.38 11.32
CA LEU A 290 4.32 5.46 12.28
C LEU A 290 4.59 6.78 11.58
N GLN A 291 4.44 7.89 12.31
CA GLN A 291 4.85 9.22 11.87
C GLN A 291 6.03 9.70 12.73
N PHE A 292 7.08 10.19 12.08
CA PHE A 292 8.24 10.81 12.71
C PHE A 292 8.27 12.29 12.30
N VAL A 293 8.27 13.18 13.29
CA VAL A 293 8.14 14.63 13.07
C VAL A 293 9.07 15.38 14.02
N GLY A 294 9.69 16.47 13.58
CA GLY A 294 10.21 17.49 14.51
C GLY A 294 11.41 17.04 15.36
N GLY A 295 12.45 16.48 14.74
CA GLY A 295 13.71 16.20 15.44
C GLY A 295 14.59 17.45 15.52
N GLU A 296 14.72 18.03 16.71
CA GLU A 296 15.60 19.17 16.97
C GLU A 296 16.91 18.74 17.65
N GLY A 297 18.04 19.24 17.11
CA GLY A 297 19.39 19.01 17.62
C GLY A 297 20.36 18.44 16.58
N GLU A 298 21.66 18.61 16.82
CA GLU A 298 22.72 17.97 16.02
C GLU A 298 22.67 16.45 16.22
N GLU A 299 22.88 15.67 15.14
CA GLU A 299 22.89 14.19 15.12
C GLU A 299 21.57 13.48 15.47
N VAL A 300 20.44 14.19 15.37
CA VAL A 300 19.11 13.60 15.57
C VAL A 300 18.52 13.16 14.24
N ASP A 301 18.44 11.85 14.03
CA ASP A 301 17.71 11.26 12.90
C ASP A 301 16.42 10.59 13.37
N ALA A 302 15.43 10.47 12.49
CA ALA A 302 14.17 9.79 12.83
C ALA A 302 14.38 8.29 13.05
N ILE A 303 15.17 7.64 12.20
CA ILE A 303 15.54 6.23 12.35
C ILE A 303 17.04 6.04 12.04
N GLN A 304 17.78 5.54 13.01
CA GLN A 304 19.20 5.23 12.91
C GLN A 304 19.40 3.71 12.93
N ILE A 305 20.09 3.18 11.92
CA ILE A 305 20.49 1.77 11.87
C ILE A 305 22.02 1.72 11.87
N LYS A 306 22.56 1.48 13.06
CA LYS A 306 23.99 1.53 13.39
C LYS A 306 24.56 0.13 13.63
N SER A 307 25.88 0.10 13.86
CA SER A 307 26.79 -1.04 13.88
C SER A 307 26.16 -2.43 14.04
N LYS A 308 26.37 -3.29 13.04
CA LYS A 308 26.01 -4.73 13.05
C LYS A 308 24.52 -5.05 13.10
N SER A 309 23.64 -4.08 12.83
CA SER A 309 22.20 -4.36 12.71
C SER A 309 21.89 -5.07 11.39
N THR A 310 20.96 -6.04 11.41
CA THR A 310 20.59 -6.82 10.21
C THR A 310 19.09 -7.14 10.17
N ASN A 311 18.56 -7.39 8.97
CA ASN A 311 17.15 -7.76 8.78
C ASN A 311 16.21 -6.72 9.41
N VAL A 312 16.22 -5.51 8.85
CA VAL A 312 15.37 -4.41 9.28
C VAL A 312 14.43 -4.03 8.15
N TRP A 313 13.15 -3.81 8.48
CA TRP A 313 12.15 -3.34 7.54
C TRP A 313 11.39 -2.14 8.09
N ILE A 314 11.40 -1.04 7.33
CA ILE A 314 10.61 0.16 7.61
C ILE A 314 9.52 0.21 6.55
N ASP A 315 8.26 0.22 6.97
CA ASP A 315 7.09 0.09 6.11
C ASP A 315 6.03 1.15 6.46
N ARG A 316 5.40 1.76 5.46
CA ARG A 316 4.32 2.77 5.65
C ARG A 316 4.61 3.84 6.72
N CYS A 317 5.86 4.29 6.85
CA CYS A 317 6.20 5.35 7.79
C CYS A 317 6.27 6.71 7.07
N SER A 318 5.77 7.77 7.71
CA SER A 318 5.98 9.15 7.28
C SER A 318 7.08 9.78 8.13
N LEU A 319 8.11 10.35 7.50
CA LEU A 319 9.22 11.00 8.19
C LEU A 319 9.40 12.40 7.61
N HIS A 320 9.36 13.44 8.44
CA HIS A 320 9.59 14.82 8.00
C HIS A 320 10.11 15.73 9.13
N ASP A 321 10.68 16.87 8.75
CA ASP A 321 11.12 17.95 9.65
C ASP A 321 12.15 17.52 10.73
N TYR A 322 13.13 16.70 10.35
CA TYR A 322 14.34 16.45 11.17
C TYR A 322 15.49 17.35 10.71
N ALA A 323 16.28 17.85 11.66
CA ALA A 323 17.36 18.80 11.40
C ALA A 323 18.58 18.20 10.65
N ASP A 324 18.88 16.91 10.85
CA ASP A 324 19.99 16.20 10.17
C ASP A 324 19.46 15.30 9.04
N SER A 325 19.30 13.99 9.30
CA SER A 325 18.85 13.02 8.30
C SER A 325 17.53 12.34 8.74
N LEU A 326 16.70 11.92 7.78
CA LEU A 326 15.50 11.16 8.12
C LEU A 326 15.86 9.72 8.50
N ILE A 327 16.67 9.06 7.67
CA ILE A 327 17.15 7.69 7.92
C ILE A 327 18.66 7.67 7.70
N ASP A 328 19.40 7.18 8.69
CA ASP A 328 20.84 6.91 8.56
C ASP A 328 21.17 5.44 8.76
N VAL A 329 21.94 4.88 7.82
CA VAL A 329 22.41 3.48 7.86
C VAL A 329 23.91 3.45 7.66
N SER A 330 24.63 2.97 8.66
CA SER A 330 26.09 3.01 8.69
C SER A 330 26.71 1.82 9.43
N HIS A 331 28.05 1.73 9.39
CA HIS A 331 28.88 0.79 10.16
C HIS A 331 28.54 -0.71 9.95
N GLU A 332 28.73 -1.21 8.73
CA GLU A 332 28.57 -2.64 8.37
C GLU A 332 27.16 -3.24 8.53
N SER A 333 26.15 -2.42 8.79
CA SER A 333 24.76 -2.85 8.77
C SER A 333 24.37 -3.37 7.37
N THR A 334 23.76 -4.55 7.27
CA THR A 334 23.45 -5.25 6.02
C THR A 334 22.04 -5.86 6.04
N ASN A 335 21.50 -6.27 4.88
CA ASN A 335 20.10 -6.68 4.71
C ASN A 335 19.09 -5.58 5.13
N ILE A 336 19.44 -4.33 4.79
CA ILE A 336 18.66 -3.13 5.06
C ILE A 336 18.45 -2.40 3.74
N THR A 337 17.30 -1.78 3.57
CA THR A 337 17.06 -0.86 2.47
C THR A 337 17.63 0.52 2.86
N ILE A 338 18.70 0.94 2.16
CA ILE A 338 19.50 2.20 2.26
C ILE A 338 20.85 2.02 3.02
N SER A 339 22.00 2.42 2.42
CA SER A 339 23.35 2.44 3.06
C SER A 339 24.39 3.26 2.25
N ARG A 340 25.29 3.97 2.94
CA ARG A 340 26.26 4.95 2.38
C ARG A 340 27.63 4.38 1.93
N PHE A 341 27.83 3.07 1.95
CA PHE A 341 28.90 2.36 1.22
C PHE A 341 28.35 1.09 0.56
N GLY A 342 27.03 1.10 0.33
CA GLY A 342 26.24 -0.10 0.12
C GLY A 342 25.88 -0.35 -1.35
N LYS A 343 25.33 -1.54 -1.54
CA LYS A 343 24.57 -1.91 -2.73
C LYS A 343 23.12 -1.52 -2.48
N VAL A 344 22.64 -0.50 -3.18
CA VAL A 344 21.27 0.01 -3.03
C VAL A 344 20.47 -0.38 -4.26
N HIS A 345 19.30 -0.97 -4.06
CA HIS A 345 18.33 -1.22 -5.12
C HIS A 345 17.10 -0.35 -4.87
N LEU A 346 16.93 0.68 -5.69
CA LEU A 346 15.77 1.57 -5.69
C LEU A 346 14.85 1.12 -6.82
N TYR A 347 13.65 0.66 -6.49
CA TYR A 347 12.66 0.30 -7.51
C TYR A 347 11.26 0.78 -7.16
N ASN A 348 10.49 1.18 -8.18
CA ASN A 348 9.13 1.71 -8.04
C ASN A 348 8.94 2.79 -6.96
N ASN A 349 9.92 3.68 -6.82
CA ASN A 349 9.82 4.86 -5.98
C ASN A 349 9.31 6.05 -6.80
N TYR A 350 8.55 6.93 -6.15
CA TYR A 350 8.19 8.22 -6.72
C TYR A 350 8.89 9.35 -5.95
N THR A 351 9.83 10.02 -6.61
CA THR A 351 10.62 11.12 -6.03
C THR A 351 10.24 12.43 -6.72
N LYS A 352 9.82 13.44 -5.94
CA LYS A 352 9.40 14.74 -6.48
C LYS A 352 10.00 15.92 -5.74
N ASN A 353 10.12 17.06 -6.43
CA ASN A 353 10.42 18.36 -5.83
C ASN A 353 11.69 18.41 -4.95
N TRP A 354 12.75 17.73 -5.36
CA TRP A 354 14.01 17.74 -4.62
C TRP A 354 14.67 19.14 -4.60
N GLY A 355 15.35 19.45 -3.49
CA GLY A 355 15.99 20.75 -3.27
C GLY A 355 17.35 20.92 -3.93
N ILE A 356 18.16 19.84 -3.99
CA ILE A 356 19.51 19.85 -4.57
C ILE A 356 19.60 18.81 -5.69
N TYR A 357 19.50 17.54 -5.35
CA TYR A 357 19.45 16.37 -6.23
C TYR A 357 18.52 15.32 -5.62
N ALA A 358 18.10 14.33 -6.40
CA ALA A 358 17.26 13.24 -5.91
C ALA A 358 18.08 12.07 -5.33
N VAL A 359 19.11 11.63 -6.06
CA VAL A 359 19.91 10.46 -5.70
C VAL A 359 21.39 10.77 -5.95
N THR A 360 22.24 10.46 -4.98
CA THR A 360 23.69 10.67 -5.11
C THR A 360 24.47 9.42 -4.74
N PRO A 361 25.29 8.88 -5.66
CA PRO A 361 26.31 7.92 -5.28
C PRO A 361 27.55 8.69 -4.80
N SER A 362 28.22 8.14 -3.79
CA SER A 362 29.51 8.62 -3.31
C SER A 362 30.47 7.47 -3.06
N VAL A 363 31.76 7.77 -3.06
CA VAL A 363 32.87 6.84 -2.83
C VAL A 363 32.80 5.60 -3.73
N GLU A 364 32.31 4.46 -3.22
CA GLU A 364 32.23 3.17 -3.91
C GLU A 364 30.80 2.61 -3.96
N ALA A 365 29.80 3.46 -3.67
CA ALA A 365 28.40 3.05 -3.68
C ALA A 365 27.98 2.47 -5.04
N GLN A 366 27.15 1.43 -5.01
CA GLN A 366 26.55 0.85 -6.20
C GLN A 366 25.04 0.96 -6.10
N ILE A 367 24.42 1.65 -7.03
CA ILE A 367 22.98 1.91 -7.01
C ILE A 367 22.36 1.37 -8.28
N VAL A 368 21.33 0.54 -8.13
CA VAL A 368 20.45 0.14 -9.22
C VAL A 368 19.13 0.90 -9.03
N SER A 369 18.74 1.68 -10.04
CA SER A 369 17.47 2.40 -10.11
C SER A 369 16.60 1.73 -11.17
N GLN A 370 15.47 1.12 -10.79
CA GLN A 370 14.58 0.41 -11.72
C GLN A 370 13.13 0.89 -11.65
N ASN A 371 12.56 1.32 -12.77
CA ASN A 371 11.16 1.72 -12.89
C ASN A 371 10.70 2.72 -11.81
N ASN A 372 11.58 3.63 -11.40
CA ASN A 372 11.24 4.75 -10.53
C ASN A 372 10.63 5.91 -11.35
N ILE A 373 9.94 6.81 -10.67
CA ILE A 373 9.34 8.01 -11.25
C ILE A 373 10.01 9.21 -10.59
N HIS A 374 10.62 10.08 -11.38
CA HIS A 374 11.31 11.28 -10.92
C HIS A 374 10.65 12.52 -11.51
N GLU A 375 9.96 13.31 -10.67
CA GLU A 375 9.28 14.54 -11.07
C GLU A 375 10.03 15.77 -10.55
N ALA A 376 10.68 16.48 -11.45
CA ALA A 376 11.48 17.65 -11.08
C ALA A 376 10.61 18.80 -10.53
N GLY A 377 11.17 19.55 -9.59
CA GLY A 377 10.63 20.84 -9.15
C GLY A 377 11.46 21.98 -9.75
N LYS A 378 12.09 22.78 -8.89
CA LYS A 378 13.02 23.84 -9.34
C LYS A 378 14.36 23.28 -9.84
N LYS A 379 14.83 22.18 -9.26
CA LYS A 379 16.05 21.48 -9.70
C LYS A 379 15.68 20.33 -10.62
N MET A 380 16.49 20.18 -11.67
CA MET A 380 16.21 19.22 -12.75
C MET A 380 17.08 17.97 -12.68
N VAL A 381 18.27 18.02 -12.08
CA VAL A 381 19.19 16.87 -12.07
C VAL A 381 18.73 15.84 -11.05
N VAL A 382 18.50 14.61 -11.50
CA VAL A 382 18.09 13.48 -10.66
C VAL A 382 19.30 12.85 -9.99
N PHE A 383 20.24 12.35 -10.78
CA PHE A 383 21.45 11.66 -10.33
C PHE A 383 22.64 12.62 -10.32
N GLU A 384 23.19 12.90 -9.13
CA GLU A 384 24.35 13.77 -8.93
C GLU A 384 25.49 12.99 -8.30
N TYR A 385 26.67 12.97 -8.93
CA TYR A 385 27.80 12.13 -8.48
C TYR A 385 28.74 12.92 -7.58
N LYS A 386 28.77 12.57 -6.29
CA LYS A 386 29.66 13.19 -5.31
C LYS A 386 30.98 12.45 -5.27
N PHE A 387 32.09 13.19 -5.35
CA PHE A 387 33.43 12.65 -5.17
C PHE A 387 33.88 12.92 -3.75
N GLU A 388 34.14 11.85 -3.01
CA GLU A 388 34.61 11.93 -1.63
C GLU A 388 35.82 11.03 -1.45
N LYS A 389 36.74 11.47 -0.60
CA LYS A 389 37.92 10.70 -0.21
C LYS A 389 37.57 9.88 1.03
N ALA A 390 37.52 8.56 0.88
CA ALA A 390 37.43 7.66 2.01
C ALA A 390 38.73 7.70 2.83
N GLY A 391 38.63 7.51 4.15
CA GLY A 391 39.78 7.59 5.05
C GLY A 391 40.91 6.59 4.75
N ASP A 392 40.57 5.48 4.11
CA ASP A 392 41.48 4.40 3.71
C ASP A 392 41.98 4.52 2.26
N LYS A 393 41.50 5.51 1.48
CA LYS A 393 41.84 5.68 0.06
C LYS A 393 42.74 6.88 -0.16
N LYS A 394 43.62 6.77 -1.17
CA LYS A 394 44.54 7.86 -1.54
C LYS A 394 43.83 8.98 -2.31
N GLU A 395 42.94 8.60 -3.22
CA GLU A 395 42.23 9.49 -4.14
C GLU A 395 40.73 9.53 -3.84
N PRO A 396 40.05 10.66 -4.10
CA PRO A 396 38.60 10.73 -4.03
C PRO A 396 37.96 9.91 -5.16
N ALA A 397 36.83 9.28 -4.86
CA ALA A 397 36.06 8.50 -5.82
C ALA A 397 34.57 8.80 -5.68
N SER A 398 33.81 8.42 -6.70
CA SER A 398 32.35 8.43 -6.69
C SER A 398 31.83 7.05 -7.06
N GLY A 399 30.65 6.73 -6.54
CA GLY A 399 29.98 5.47 -6.86
C GLY A 399 29.37 5.45 -8.26
N TRP A 400 28.64 4.39 -8.55
CA TRP A 400 28.01 4.15 -9.85
C TRP A 400 26.52 3.89 -9.72
N ILE A 401 25.76 4.42 -10.68
CA ILE A 401 24.32 4.20 -10.83
C ILE A 401 24.08 3.49 -12.16
N ARG A 402 23.23 2.46 -12.13
CA ARG A 402 22.60 1.85 -13.31
C ARG A 402 21.10 2.13 -13.23
N SER A 403 20.55 2.83 -14.21
CA SER A 403 19.13 3.23 -14.30
C SER A 403 18.45 2.47 -15.43
N GLU A 404 17.31 1.83 -15.14
CA GLU A 404 16.58 0.95 -16.07
C GLU A 404 15.07 1.18 -15.97
N GLY A 405 14.46 1.70 -17.04
CA GLY A 405 13.00 1.91 -17.09
C GLY A 405 12.47 3.04 -16.20
N ASP A 406 13.34 3.89 -15.65
CA ASP A 406 12.94 5.07 -14.89
C ASP A 406 12.21 6.10 -15.79
N LEU A 407 11.17 6.72 -15.24
CA LEU A 407 10.38 7.78 -15.88
C LEU A 407 10.77 9.15 -15.33
N PHE A 408 11.11 10.08 -16.22
CA PHE A 408 11.55 11.43 -15.89
C PHE A 408 10.49 12.44 -16.31
N LEU A 409 9.87 13.10 -15.33
CA LEU A 409 8.76 14.03 -15.52
C LEU A 409 9.19 15.48 -15.23
N ASN A 410 8.39 16.43 -15.72
CA ASN A 410 8.58 17.86 -15.54
C ASN A 410 9.99 18.36 -15.91
N GLY A 411 10.57 17.80 -16.98
CA GLY A 411 11.91 18.18 -17.44
C GLY A 411 13.07 17.65 -16.58
N ALA A 412 12.81 16.70 -15.68
CA ALA A 412 13.85 15.98 -14.96
C ALA A 412 14.91 15.42 -15.94
N LYS A 413 16.18 15.66 -15.60
CA LYS A 413 17.36 15.22 -16.35
C LYS A 413 18.05 14.12 -15.55
N PRO A 414 18.28 12.93 -16.13
CA PRO A 414 18.86 11.82 -15.39
C PRO A 414 20.21 12.16 -14.75
N GLY A 415 21.14 12.79 -15.48
CA GLY A 415 22.48 13.07 -14.95
C GLY A 415 23.41 11.85 -14.91
N LEU A 416 23.07 10.77 -15.62
CA LEU A 416 23.86 9.55 -15.69
C LEU A 416 25.23 9.78 -16.33
N LYS A 417 26.27 9.16 -15.76
CA LYS A 417 27.62 9.13 -16.32
C LYS A 417 27.86 7.85 -17.11
N ASN A 418 28.49 7.99 -18.28
CA ASN A 418 28.97 6.86 -19.06
C ASN A 418 30.34 6.40 -18.54
N GLY A 419 30.55 5.09 -18.40
CA GLY A 419 31.83 4.53 -18.01
C GLY A 419 31.75 3.06 -17.63
N ARG A 420 32.92 2.40 -17.58
CA ARG A 420 33.03 0.95 -17.26
C ARG A 420 32.46 0.57 -15.89
N GLY A 421 32.29 1.52 -14.98
CA GLY A 421 31.73 1.24 -13.65
C GLY A 421 30.22 0.99 -13.65
N VAL A 422 29.49 1.38 -14.69
CA VAL A 422 28.04 1.07 -14.82
C VAL A 422 27.83 -0.44 -14.94
N ASP A 423 28.65 -1.13 -15.74
CA ASP A 423 28.58 -2.59 -15.91
C ASP A 423 29.00 -3.36 -14.64
N ALA A 424 29.76 -2.70 -13.77
CA ALA A 424 30.21 -3.25 -12.49
C ALA A 424 29.17 -3.08 -11.36
N VAL A 425 28.09 -2.31 -11.59
CA VAL A 425 26.99 -2.19 -10.62
C VAL A 425 26.32 -3.56 -10.47
N PHE A 426 26.12 -3.98 -9.22
CA PHE A 426 25.54 -5.28 -8.90
C PHE A 426 24.19 -5.55 -9.60
N LYS A 427 23.84 -6.83 -9.71
CA LYS A 427 22.55 -7.31 -10.22
C LYS A 427 21.65 -7.73 -9.05
N PRO A 428 20.44 -7.18 -8.89
CA PRO A 428 19.52 -7.57 -7.81
C PRO A 428 19.26 -9.07 -7.75
N GLN A 429 19.16 -9.74 -8.91
CA GLN A 429 18.92 -11.19 -9.04
C GLN A 429 20.00 -12.05 -8.36
N SER A 430 21.21 -11.51 -8.19
CA SER A 430 22.29 -12.20 -7.48
C SER A 430 22.06 -12.25 -5.96
N TYR A 431 21.12 -11.47 -5.42
CA TYR A 431 20.85 -11.34 -3.99
C TYR A 431 19.48 -11.89 -3.58
N TYR A 432 18.47 -11.74 -4.45
CA TYR A 432 17.12 -12.27 -4.24
C TYR A 432 16.47 -12.64 -5.57
N LYS A 433 15.66 -13.70 -5.56
CA LYS A 433 15.12 -14.34 -6.78
C LYS A 433 13.94 -13.60 -7.39
N LYS A 434 13.14 -12.90 -6.57
CA LYS A 434 11.89 -12.25 -6.96
C LYS A 434 11.70 -10.98 -6.16
N TRP A 435 11.09 -9.99 -6.80
CA TRP A 435 10.53 -8.78 -6.22
C TRP A 435 9.43 -8.28 -7.17
N THR A 436 8.50 -7.53 -6.63
CA THR A 436 7.40 -6.90 -7.34
C THR A 436 7.97 -5.68 -8.06
N LEU A 437 7.85 -5.68 -9.39
CA LEU A 437 8.38 -4.63 -10.24
C LEU A 437 7.34 -4.29 -11.32
N GLU A 438 6.74 -3.13 -11.19
CA GLU A 438 5.80 -2.58 -12.16
C GLU A 438 6.50 -1.58 -13.10
N PRO A 439 6.06 -1.43 -14.36
CA PRO A 439 6.56 -0.37 -15.22
C PRO A 439 6.24 1.03 -14.68
N ALA A 440 7.19 1.96 -14.81
CA ALA A 440 6.98 3.35 -14.44
C ALA A 440 5.83 3.97 -15.27
N SER A 441 4.76 4.39 -14.61
CA SER A 441 3.52 4.84 -15.25
C SER A 441 2.73 5.81 -14.36
N SER A 442 1.71 6.48 -14.92
CA SER A 442 0.76 7.30 -14.16
C SER A 442 -0.01 6.46 -13.14
N ALA A 443 -0.43 5.25 -13.49
CA ALA A 443 -1.10 4.32 -12.58
C ALA A 443 -0.21 3.94 -11.39
N LEU A 444 1.07 3.61 -11.64
CA LEU A 444 2.02 3.34 -10.55
C LEU A 444 2.24 4.57 -9.67
N ARG A 445 2.35 5.76 -10.27
CA ARG A 445 2.44 7.02 -9.50
C ARG A 445 1.24 7.19 -8.57
N GLU A 446 0.02 7.08 -9.10
CA GLU A 446 -1.22 7.21 -8.32
C GLU A 446 -1.28 6.18 -7.20
N ALA A 447 -0.89 4.93 -7.49
CA ALA A 447 -0.80 3.86 -6.49
C ALA A 447 0.16 4.25 -5.35
N ILE A 448 1.40 4.67 -5.68
CA ILE A 448 2.38 5.11 -4.68
C ILE A 448 1.87 6.31 -3.89
N GLU A 449 1.31 7.34 -4.54
CA GLU A 449 0.77 8.52 -3.85
C GLU A 449 -0.38 8.15 -2.91
N SER A 450 -1.16 7.13 -3.23
CA SER A 450 -2.28 6.67 -2.39
C SER A 450 -1.85 5.76 -1.24
N SER A 451 -0.70 5.08 -1.32
CA SER A 451 -0.31 4.04 -0.35
C SER A 451 1.00 4.32 0.42
N ALA A 452 1.79 5.32 0.01
CA ALA A 452 3.05 5.65 0.66
C ALA A 452 2.85 6.42 1.98
N GLY A 453 3.82 6.30 2.88
CA GLY A 453 3.77 6.94 4.20
C GLY A 453 2.75 6.30 5.15
N TRP A 454 2.51 6.97 6.28
CA TRP A 454 1.50 6.58 7.26
C TRP A 454 0.12 6.49 6.62
N GLN A 455 -0.59 5.41 6.91
CA GLN A 455 -1.94 5.14 6.42
C GLN A 455 -2.93 5.04 7.57
N ASN A 456 -4.14 5.54 7.36
CA ASN A 456 -5.25 5.37 8.29
C ASN A 456 -5.91 3.99 8.08
N VAL A 457 -5.20 2.94 8.44
CA VAL A 457 -5.66 1.54 8.35
C VAL A 457 -6.05 1.01 9.73
N PRO A 458 -7.07 0.15 9.84
CA PRO A 458 -7.44 -0.47 11.11
C PRO A 458 -6.33 -1.41 11.60
N LEU A 459 -6.27 -1.65 12.91
CA LEU A 459 -5.45 -2.74 13.46
C LEU A 459 -6.15 -4.06 13.13
N PRO A 460 -5.55 -4.96 12.34
CA PRO A 460 -6.20 -6.22 12.02
C PRO A 460 -6.34 -7.11 13.26
N HIS A 461 -7.35 -7.99 13.26
CA HIS A 461 -7.52 -8.95 14.36
C HIS A 461 -6.34 -9.92 14.44
N ASP A 462 -5.96 -10.30 15.66
CA ASP A 462 -5.05 -11.42 15.86
C ASP A 462 -5.82 -12.74 15.70
N SER A 463 -5.85 -13.25 14.48
CA SER A 463 -6.46 -14.55 14.17
C SER A 463 -5.57 -15.74 14.53
N SER A 464 -4.48 -15.53 15.28
CA SER A 464 -3.54 -16.59 15.72
C SER A 464 -3.88 -17.22 17.08
N VAL A 465 -5.18 -17.25 17.45
CA VAL A 465 -5.72 -18.09 18.53
C VAL A 465 -6.64 -19.15 17.96
#